data_AF-A0A7Y4R4D7-F1
#
_entry.id   AF-A0A7Y4R4D7-F1
#
_cell.length_a   1.000
_cell.length_b   1.000
_cell.length_c   1.000
_cell.angle_alpha   90.00
_cell.angle_beta   90.00
_cell.angle_gamma   90.00
#
_symmetry.space_group_name_H-M   'P 1'
#
loop_
_entity.id
_entity.type
_entity.pdbx_description
1 polymer ?
#
loop_
_entity_poly.entity_id
_entity_poly.type
_entity_poly.pdbx_seq_one_letter_code
_entity_poly.pdbx_strand_id
1 'polypeptide(L)'
;MKINIAAILILALQSCSELTCDWSGGVITDYGSYCNNDLKIKVYEDSNYLRYEVLNQKGNVVIKTDMNISKFQRWGLFLDEQKNLWVLSSDVGDAVWKLDSSTGRYNKKMFHYYLTKDSVPRELYNSKLKYFIK
;
A
#
# COMPACT_ATOMS: atom_id res chain seq x y z
N MET A 1 -28.26 -43.20 12.95
CA MET A 1 -28.07 -41.78 13.34
C MET A 1 -27.71 -41.00 12.08
N LYS A 2 -28.70 -40.39 11.40
CA LYS A 2 -28.47 -39.65 10.15
C LYS A 2 -27.93 -38.28 10.51
N ILE A 3 -26.62 -38.10 10.44
CA ILE A 3 -25.99 -36.79 10.61
C ILE A 3 -26.45 -35.94 9.41
N ASN A 4 -27.23 -34.89 9.69
CA ASN A 4 -27.76 -33.98 8.68
C ASN A 4 -26.60 -33.28 7.97
N ILE A 5 -26.27 -33.74 6.76
CA ILE A 5 -25.28 -33.15 5.84
C ILE A 5 -25.56 -31.65 5.60
N ALA A 6 -26.82 -31.22 5.74
CA ALA A 6 -27.23 -29.83 5.63
C ALA A 6 -26.56 -28.89 6.66
N ALA A 7 -26.19 -29.37 7.85
CA ALA A 7 -25.58 -28.51 8.89
C ALA A 7 -24.12 -28.15 8.59
N ILE A 8 -23.38 -28.99 7.86
CA ILE A 8 -21.97 -28.76 7.51
C ILE A 8 -21.86 -27.70 6.39
N LEU A 9 -22.83 -27.66 5.46
CA LEU A 9 -22.87 -26.65 4.39
C LEU A 9 -23.16 -25.23 4.89
N ILE A 10 -23.93 -25.08 5.98
CA ILE A 10 -24.27 -23.76 6.53
C ILE A 10 -23.07 -23.13 7.28
N LEU A 11 -22.22 -23.94 7.91
CA LEU A 11 -21.00 -23.47 8.59
C LEU A 11 -19.90 -23.01 7.62
N ALA A 12 -19.86 -23.55 6.40
CA ALA A 12 -18.88 -23.13 5.38
C ALA A 12 -19.20 -21.75 4.76
N LEU A 13 -20.44 -21.27 4.86
CA LEU A 13 -20.86 -19.96 4.32
C LEU A 13 -20.62 -18.80 5.30
N GLN A 14 -20.32 -19.07 6.57
CA GLN A 14 -20.10 -18.03 7.58
C GLN A 14 -18.63 -17.65 7.78
N SER A 15 -17.69 -18.27 7.05
CA SER A 15 -16.26 -17.94 7.20
C SER A 15 -15.80 -16.73 6.38
N CYS A 16 -16.72 -15.93 5.84
CA CYS A 16 -16.38 -14.59 5.35
C CYS A 16 -16.28 -13.64 6.55
N SER A 17 -15.27 -13.85 7.41
CA SER A 17 -14.86 -12.79 8.32
C SER A 17 -14.36 -11.65 7.44
N GLU A 18 -15.06 -10.50 7.46
CA GLU A 18 -14.50 -9.27 6.90
C GLU A 18 -13.12 -9.08 7.53
N LEU A 19 -12.08 -8.97 6.69
CA LEU A 19 -10.73 -8.70 7.16
C LEU A 19 -10.80 -7.41 7.99
N THR A 20 -10.55 -7.51 9.28
CA THR A 20 -10.55 -6.35 10.17
C THR A 20 -9.45 -5.41 9.72
N CYS A 21 -9.81 -4.20 9.28
CA CYS A 21 -8.88 -3.16 8.86
C CYS A 21 -8.33 -2.44 10.09
N ASP A 22 -7.18 -2.89 10.60
CA ASP A 22 -6.56 -2.35 11.83
C ASP A 22 -5.17 -1.73 11.60
N TRP A 23 -4.69 -1.69 10.36
CA TRP A 23 -3.37 -1.16 10.04
C TRP A 23 -3.35 0.36 10.17
N SER A 24 -2.58 0.94 11.09
CA SER A 24 -2.58 2.40 11.29
C SER A 24 -1.81 3.20 10.25
N GLY A 25 -1.08 2.53 9.34
CA GLY A 25 -0.16 3.15 8.38
C GLY A 25 1.29 2.70 8.60
N GLY A 26 2.23 3.34 7.91
CA GLY A 26 3.65 3.05 8.00
C GLY A 26 4.17 2.13 6.90
N VAL A 27 5.13 1.27 7.27
CA VAL A 27 5.96 0.49 6.33
C VAL A 27 5.19 -0.64 5.66
N ILE A 28 5.34 -0.77 4.34
CA ILE A 28 4.91 -1.92 3.56
C ILE A 28 6.10 -2.43 2.73
N THR A 29 6.52 -3.67 2.97
CA THR A 29 7.63 -4.33 2.28
C THR A 29 7.27 -5.69 1.69
N ASP A 30 6.01 -6.09 1.83
CA ASP A 30 5.51 -7.40 1.45
C ASP A 30 4.24 -7.22 0.61
N TYR A 31 3.94 -8.22 -0.22
CA TYR A 31 2.69 -8.23 -0.99
C TYR A 31 1.51 -8.50 -0.04
N GLY A 32 0.37 -7.89 -0.32
CA GLY A 32 -0.82 -8.05 0.51
C GLY A 32 -1.82 -6.93 0.37
N SER A 33 -2.82 -6.95 1.26
CA SER A 33 -3.78 -5.86 1.42
C SER A 33 -3.58 -5.24 2.80
N TYR A 34 -3.36 -3.94 2.81
CA TYR A 34 -3.17 -3.12 4.00
C TYR A 34 -4.32 -2.11 4.03
N CYS A 35 -5.15 -2.13 5.06
CA CYS A 35 -6.29 -1.22 5.14
C CYS A 35 -6.45 -0.62 6.52
N ASN A 36 -6.94 0.60 6.50
CA ASN A 36 -7.30 1.37 7.67
C ASN A 36 -8.67 1.99 7.44
N ASN A 37 -9.12 2.83 8.36
CA ASN A 37 -10.43 3.47 8.25
C ASN A 37 -10.55 4.36 7.02
N ASP A 38 -9.46 4.87 6.44
CA ASP A 38 -9.48 5.85 5.36
C ASP A 38 -9.24 5.23 3.98
N LEU A 39 -8.32 4.27 3.90
CA LEU A 39 -7.75 3.76 2.66
C LEU A 39 -7.50 2.25 2.74
N LYS A 40 -7.51 1.61 1.56
CA LYS A 40 -7.00 0.26 1.34
C LYS A 40 -5.92 0.28 0.28
N ILE A 41 -4.72 -0.14 0.65
CA ILE A 41 -3.59 -0.33 -0.24
C ILE A 41 -3.48 -1.81 -0.57
N LYS A 42 -3.56 -2.15 -1.85
CA LYS A 42 -3.23 -3.48 -2.35
C LYS A 42 -1.84 -3.42 -2.95
N VAL A 43 -0.97 -4.34 -2.59
CA VAL A 43 0.37 -4.51 -3.18
C VAL A 43 0.44 -5.93 -3.71
N TYR A 44 0.75 -6.10 -4.98
CA TYR A 44 0.70 -7.38 -5.66
C TYR A 44 1.75 -7.46 -6.77
N GLU A 45 2.02 -8.69 -7.19
CA GLU A 45 2.89 -8.97 -8.32
C GLU A 45 2.07 -9.07 -9.61
N ASP A 46 2.56 -8.44 -10.66
CA ASP A 46 2.08 -8.63 -12.03
C ASP A 46 3.28 -8.91 -12.93
N SER A 47 3.39 -10.17 -13.36
CA SER A 47 4.52 -10.69 -14.14
C SER A 47 5.86 -10.53 -13.41
N ASN A 48 6.68 -9.55 -13.81
CA ASN A 48 7.98 -9.25 -13.19
C ASN A 48 7.99 -7.92 -12.44
N TYR A 49 6.82 -7.30 -12.28
CA TYR A 49 6.70 -5.96 -11.71
C TYR A 49 5.88 -5.98 -10.42
N LEU A 50 6.29 -5.13 -9.49
CA LEU A 50 5.47 -4.73 -8.37
C LEU A 50 4.38 -3.77 -8.85
N ARG A 51 3.14 -4.05 -8.43
CA ARG A 51 1.98 -3.18 -8.60
C ARG A 51 1.38 -2.87 -7.25
N TYR A 52 0.75 -1.71 -7.18
CA TYR A 52 -0.01 -1.26 -6.05
C TYR A 52 -1.21 -0.41 -6.49
N GLU A 53 -2.29 -0.49 -5.73
CA GLU A 53 -3.48 0.33 -5.90
C GLU A 53 -3.94 0.83 -4.54
N VAL A 54 -4.33 2.09 -4.48
CA VAL A 54 -4.96 2.67 -3.29
C VAL A 54 -6.42 2.91 -3.59
N LEU A 55 -7.28 2.35 -2.75
CA LEU A 55 -8.72 2.50 -2.80
C LEU A 55 -9.16 3.39 -1.63
N ASN A 56 -10.13 4.26 -1.87
CA ASN A 56 -10.82 4.96 -0.78
C ASN A 56 -11.89 4.07 -0.14
N GLN A 57 -12.55 4.57 0.91
CA GLN A 57 -13.64 3.88 1.62
C GLN A 57 -14.80 3.43 0.70
N LYS A 58 -15.02 4.13 -0.43
CA LYS A 58 -16.06 3.77 -1.41
C LYS A 58 -15.61 2.65 -2.36
N GLY A 59 -14.39 2.13 -2.21
CA GLY A 59 -13.80 1.14 -3.10
C GLY A 59 -13.31 1.72 -4.44
N ASN A 60 -13.28 3.04 -4.59
CA ASN A 60 -12.78 3.67 -5.81
C ASN A 60 -11.25 3.74 -5.77
N VAL A 61 -10.59 3.34 -6.85
CA VAL A 61 -9.13 3.48 -7.02
C VAL A 61 -8.80 4.97 -7.13
N VAL A 62 -8.02 5.48 -6.18
CA VAL A 62 -7.54 6.87 -6.11
C VAL A 62 -6.07 7.02 -6.47
N ILE A 63 -5.29 5.94 -6.37
CA ILE A 63 -3.92 5.85 -6.87
C ILE A 63 -3.77 4.50 -7.55
N LYS A 64 -3.15 4.50 -8.72
CA LYS A 64 -2.72 3.29 -9.44
C LYS A 64 -1.24 3.40 -9.75
N THR A 65 -0.51 2.29 -9.65
CA THR A 65 0.89 2.24 -10.09
C THR A 65 1.04 2.73 -11.53
N ASP A 66 2.00 3.62 -11.71
CA ASP A 66 2.47 4.15 -12.99
C ASP A 66 3.99 3.93 -13.17
N MET A 67 4.59 3.10 -12.31
CA MET A 67 6.02 2.75 -12.31
C MET A 67 6.19 1.26 -12.58
N ASN A 68 7.21 0.90 -13.36
CA ASN A 68 7.58 -0.48 -13.63
C ASN A 68 8.69 -0.92 -12.67
N ILE A 69 8.37 -0.95 -11.37
CA ILE A 69 9.29 -1.41 -10.31
C ILE A 69 9.49 -2.92 -10.46
N SER A 70 10.71 -3.39 -10.64
CA SER A 70 11.00 -4.82 -10.75
C SER A 70 10.81 -5.52 -9.41
N LYS A 71 10.18 -6.71 -9.43
CA LYS A 71 10.03 -7.54 -8.22
C LYS A 71 11.36 -8.11 -7.69
N PHE A 72 12.39 -8.14 -8.55
CA PHE A 72 13.72 -8.64 -8.22
C PHE A 72 14.60 -7.58 -7.52
N GLN A 73 14.11 -6.34 -7.50
CA GLN A 73 14.80 -5.18 -6.99
C GLN A 73 14.24 -4.83 -5.60
N ARG A 74 14.98 -4.02 -4.85
CA ARG A 74 14.52 -3.61 -3.52
C ARG A 74 13.44 -2.55 -3.71
N TRP A 75 12.37 -2.67 -2.94
CA TRP A 75 11.27 -1.71 -2.94
C TRP A 75 10.67 -1.58 -1.54
N GLY A 76 9.91 -0.52 -1.34
CA GLY A 76 9.18 -0.28 -0.12
C GLY A 76 8.16 0.83 -0.32
N LEU A 77 7.00 0.68 0.32
CA LEU A 77 6.00 1.74 0.39
C LEU A 77 5.91 2.21 1.83
N PHE A 78 5.54 3.47 2.01
CA PHE A 78 5.28 4.03 3.33
C PHE A 78 4.09 4.98 3.29
N LEU A 79 3.07 4.72 4.10
CA LEU A 79 1.95 5.63 4.29
C LEU A 79 2.21 6.50 5.52
N ASP A 80 2.38 7.81 5.31
CA ASP A 80 2.57 8.76 6.41
C ASP A 80 1.25 9.18 7.08
N GLU A 81 1.35 9.90 8.20
CA GLU A 81 0.20 10.36 8.96
C GLU A 81 -0.67 11.35 8.19
N GLN A 82 -0.07 12.08 7.23
CA GLN A 82 -0.78 13.00 6.33
C GLN A 82 -1.38 12.29 5.12
N LYS A 83 -1.39 10.94 5.12
CA LYS A 83 -1.92 10.07 4.07
C LYS A 83 -1.18 10.20 2.74
N ASN A 84 0.05 10.72 2.74
CA ASN A 84 0.88 10.64 1.55
C ASN A 84 1.47 9.23 1.44
N LEU A 85 1.44 8.69 0.23
CA LEU A 85 2.05 7.40 -0.07
C LEU A 85 3.42 7.62 -0.70
N TRP A 86 4.46 7.26 0.04
CA TRP A 86 5.83 7.21 -0.43
C TRP A 86 6.09 5.85 -1.07
N VAL A 87 6.73 5.86 -2.24
CA VAL A 87 7.07 4.66 -3.02
C VAL A 87 8.56 4.76 -3.34
N LEU A 88 9.33 3.83 -2.80
CA LEU A 88 10.79 3.84 -2.90
C LEU A 88 11.26 2.59 -3.65
N SER A 89 12.17 2.75 -4.61
CA SER A 89 12.65 1.65 -5.45
C SER A 89 14.07 1.83 -5.94
N SER A 90 14.81 0.73 -5.97
CA SER A 90 16.21 0.69 -6.37
C SER A 90 16.48 0.90 -7.87
N ASP A 91 15.52 0.59 -8.72
CA ASP A 91 15.68 0.56 -10.17
C ASP A 91 15.03 1.72 -10.93
N VAL A 92 13.95 2.29 -10.39
CA VAL A 92 13.18 3.37 -11.03
C VAL A 92 13.16 4.67 -10.22
N GLY A 93 13.76 4.67 -9.01
CA GLY A 93 13.81 5.80 -8.11
C GLY A 93 12.56 5.98 -7.26
N ASP A 94 12.51 7.12 -6.56
CA ASP A 94 11.54 7.38 -5.51
C ASP A 94 10.43 8.33 -5.96
N ALA A 95 9.25 8.17 -5.36
CA ALA A 95 8.10 9.03 -5.59
C ALA A 95 7.27 9.22 -4.31
N VAL A 96 6.50 10.30 -4.29
CA VAL A 96 5.44 10.51 -3.31
C VAL A 96 4.13 10.88 -4.00
N TRP A 97 3.04 10.27 -3.56
CA TRP A 97 1.68 10.66 -3.89
C TRP A 97 1.13 11.50 -2.75
N LYS A 98 0.74 12.74 -3.04
CA LYS A 98 0.18 13.68 -2.05
C LYS A 98 -1.25 14.04 -2.40
N LEU A 99 -2.12 14.05 -1.39
CA LEU A 99 -3.49 14.53 -1.57
C LEU A 99 -3.48 16.05 -1.72
N ASP A 100 -3.99 16.55 -2.84
CA ASP A 100 -4.27 17.96 -3.03
C ASP A 100 -5.63 18.29 -2.42
N SER A 101 -5.62 19.09 -1.35
CA SER A 101 -6.81 19.47 -0.60
C SER A 101 -7.79 20.32 -1.40
N SER A 102 -7.34 21.01 -2.45
CA SER A 102 -8.20 21.84 -3.29
C SER A 102 -9.01 21.01 -4.29
N THR A 103 -8.44 19.92 -4.79
CA THR A 103 -9.07 19.06 -5.82
C THR A 103 -9.57 17.72 -5.28
N GLY A 104 -9.12 17.32 -4.09
CA GLY A 104 -9.40 16.00 -3.52
C GLY A 104 -8.70 14.86 -4.28
N ARG A 105 -7.69 15.15 -5.09
CA ARG A 105 -6.98 14.18 -5.93
C ARG A 105 -5.55 13.98 -5.47
N TYR A 106 -5.01 12.77 -5.68
CA TYR A 106 -3.61 12.51 -5.43
C TYR A 106 -2.75 12.96 -6.61
N ASN A 107 -1.71 13.72 -6.32
CA ASN A 107 -0.70 14.16 -7.28
C ASN A 107 0.63 13.48 -6.98
N LYS A 108 1.31 13.01 -8.03
CA LYS A 108 2.61 12.37 -7.92
C LYS A 108 3.73 13.39 -8.05
N LYS A 109 4.77 13.24 -7.23
CA LYS A 109 6.07 13.88 -7.43
C LYS A 109 7.16 12.81 -7.46
N MET A 110 7.92 12.76 -8.55
CA MET A 110 9.12 11.94 -8.68
C MET A 110 10.33 12.66 -8.09
N PHE A 111 11.27 11.89 -7.56
CA PHE A 111 12.57 12.37 -7.10
C PHE A 111 13.67 11.72 -7.94
N HIS A 112 14.50 12.56 -8.57
CA HIS A 112 15.65 12.12 -9.36
C HIS A 112 16.98 12.27 -8.61
N TYR A 113 16.90 12.48 -7.29
CA TYR A 113 18.02 12.69 -6.39
C TYR A 113 17.78 11.91 -5.09
N TYR A 114 18.83 11.75 -4.30
CA TYR A 114 18.74 11.05 -3.01
C TYR A 114 17.88 11.81 -2.02
N LEU A 115 16.80 11.16 -1.55
CA LEU A 115 16.02 11.67 -0.45
C LEU A 115 16.89 11.76 0.82
N THR A 116 16.94 12.95 1.40
CA THR A 116 17.60 13.21 2.67
C THR A 116 16.59 13.14 3.80
N LYS A 117 17.08 13.12 5.05
CA LYS A 117 16.22 13.26 6.24
C LYS A 117 15.29 14.47 6.19
N ASP A 118 15.71 15.55 5.52
CA ASP A 118 14.95 16.81 5.42
C ASP A 118 13.93 16.77 4.26
N SER A 119 14.02 15.75 3.40
CA SER A 119 13.14 15.56 2.24
C SER A 119 11.92 14.68 2.55
N VAL A 120 11.89 14.02 3.71
CA VAL A 120 10.90 13.01 4.09
C VAL A 120 10.29 13.29 5.47
N PRO A 121 9.09 12.79 5.77
CA PRO A 121 8.49 12.90 7.09
C PRO A 121 9.32 12.14 8.14
N ARG A 122 9.25 12.62 9.39
CA ARG A 122 10.07 12.10 10.49
C ARG A 122 9.79 10.64 10.77
N GLU A 123 8.55 10.22 10.60
CA GLU A 123 8.08 8.84 10.81
C GLU A 123 8.72 7.91 9.78
N LEU A 124 8.79 8.34 8.52
CA LEU A 124 9.46 7.60 7.46
C LEU A 124 10.97 7.47 7.76
N TYR A 125 11.63 8.56 8.13
CA TYR A 125 13.03 8.52 8.56
C TYR A 125 13.26 7.54 9.73
N ASN A 126 12.42 7.61 10.77
CA ASN A 126 12.52 6.77 11.96
C ASN A 126 12.21 5.29 11.67
N SER A 127 11.31 5.00 10.72
CA SER A 127 10.97 3.65 10.30
C SER A 127 12.13 2.92 9.63
N LYS A 128 13.13 3.67 9.18
CA LYS A 128 14.27 3.18 8.42
C LYS A 128 13.86 2.48 7.11
N LEU A 129 12.80 2.92 6.40
CA LEU A 129 12.32 2.28 5.14
C LEU A 129 13.46 2.21 4.10
N LYS A 130 14.08 1.02 4.08
CA LYS A 130 15.53 0.73 4.07
C LYS A 130 16.41 1.86 3.52
N TYR A 131 16.52 2.93 4.33
CA TYR A 131 17.11 4.25 4.06
C TYR A 131 17.12 4.68 2.58
N PHE A 132 15.92 4.61 1.99
CA PHE A 132 15.53 5.19 0.69
C PHE A 132 16.05 4.47 -0.54
N ILE A 133 16.16 3.15 -0.40
CA ILE A 133 16.06 2.10 -1.43
C ILE A 133 16.67 2.46 -2.82
N LYS A 134 17.97 2.18 -2.91
CA LYS A 134 18.88 2.19 -4.07
C LYS A 134 19.04 0.86 -4.76
#